data_AF-A0A1G2WAQ4-F1
#
_entry.id   AF-A0A1G2WAQ4-F1
#
_cell.length_a   1.000
_cell.length_b   1.000
_cell.length_c   1.000
_cell.angle_alpha   90.00
_cell.angle_beta   90.00
_cell.angle_gamma   90.00
#
_symmetry.space_group_name_H-M   'P 1'
#
loop_
_entity.id
_entity.type
_entity.pdbx_description
1 polymer ?
#
loop_
_entity_poly.entity_id
_entity_poly.type
_entity_poly.pdbx_seq_one_letter_code
_entity_poly.pdbx_strand_id
1 'polypeptide(L)'
;MTKYDPAYCEQISGDLFFRLANGQTLDQICATPGWPSRPTIRAWAKKNSYISEALVQGRNFRRRREGYPFDAAAAQDLLHRIRLGEPLGWLLRQPGRPHRRMLNAWKRQNPDFAAELEAAKAFADPSRRRYGRRRARLRFDQDVADRIMLAVLRGATLPELGRDPTLPSPIGLQRWRKADPEFDAALRSAMKYGHKARGRARAAAFCSPRITRRVTRRIVDGASLAALGREPDMPSLFTLYKWVRTRPDFAAEVARACEFRDWMIADQAVAHADRLAADPRAASRVLGAASKTLGQLNPHPGARRRD
;
A
#
# COMPACT_ATOMS: atom_id res chain seq x y z
N MET A 1 -27.65 13.24 -68.49
CA MET A 1 -27.27 14.14 -67.38
C MET A 1 -28.37 15.16 -67.19
N THR A 2 -29.19 15.03 -66.15
CA THR A 2 -30.15 16.06 -65.76
C THR A 2 -29.39 17.32 -65.34
N LYS A 3 -29.65 18.43 -66.03
CA LYS A 3 -29.06 19.74 -65.70
C LYS A 3 -29.53 20.15 -64.29
N TYR A 4 -28.66 20.85 -63.56
CA TYR A 4 -29.00 21.38 -62.24
C TYR A 4 -30.12 22.42 -62.37
N ASP A 5 -31.24 22.16 -61.70
CA ASP A 5 -32.41 23.05 -61.65
C ASP A 5 -32.80 23.28 -60.17
N PRO A 6 -32.64 24.51 -59.65
CA PRO A 6 -32.98 24.86 -58.27
C PRO A 6 -34.46 24.64 -57.92
N ALA A 7 -35.38 24.90 -58.85
CA ALA A 7 -36.83 24.76 -58.62
C ALA A 7 -37.21 23.28 -58.50
N TYR A 8 -36.60 22.44 -59.34
CA TYR A 8 -36.74 20.99 -59.24
C TYR A 8 -36.16 20.43 -57.92
N CYS A 9 -35.05 20.98 -57.43
CA CYS A 9 -34.46 20.58 -56.15
C CYS A 9 -35.39 20.85 -54.96
N GLU A 10 -36.11 21.98 -54.97
CA GLU A 10 -37.09 22.31 -53.95
C GLU A 10 -38.28 21.34 -53.99
N GLN A 11 -38.82 21.07 -55.19
CA GLN A 11 -39.94 20.15 -55.40
C GLN A 11 -39.66 18.72 -54.88
N ILE A 12 -38.45 18.19 -55.12
CA ILE A 12 -38.11 16.82 -54.72
C ILE A 12 -37.63 16.71 -53.26
N SER A 13 -37.29 17.82 -52.60
CA SER A 13 -36.71 17.82 -51.24
C SER A 13 -37.67 17.24 -50.20
N GLY A 14 -38.96 17.54 -50.30
CA GLY A 14 -40.02 16.99 -49.45
C GLY A 14 -40.14 15.48 -49.59
N ASP A 15 -40.28 14.97 -50.82
CA ASP A 15 -40.40 13.51 -51.06
C ASP A 15 -39.10 12.77 -50.67
N LEU A 16 -37.93 13.38 -50.90
CA LEU A 16 -36.64 12.85 -50.46
C LEU A 16 -36.58 12.71 -48.94
N PHE A 17 -37.03 13.73 -48.19
CA PHE A 17 -37.13 13.67 -46.74
C PHE A 17 -38.09 12.56 -46.29
N PHE A 18 -39.32 12.53 -46.83
CA PHE A 18 -40.35 11.55 -46.44
C PHE A 18 -39.90 10.11 -46.69
N ARG A 19 -39.28 9.83 -47.83
CA ARG A 19 -38.78 8.48 -48.16
C ARG A 19 -37.63 8.05 -47.26
N LEU A 20 -36.68 8.95 -46.98
CA LEU A 20 -35.58 8.68 -46.03
C LEU A 20 -36.09 8.47 -44.60
N ALA A 21 -37.07 9.27 -44.17
CA ALA A 21 -37.73 9.17 -42.87
C ALA A 21 -38.53 7.87 -42.70
N ASN A 22 -39.06 7.31 -43.80
CA ASN A 22 -39.74 6.01 -43.85
C ASN A 22 -38.78 4.82 -44.03
N GLY A 23 -37.46 5.05 -43.95
CA GLY A 23 -36.46 3.98 -43.88
C GLY A 23 -35.90 3.54 -45.23
N GLN A 24 -36.33 4.14 -46.35
CA GLN A 24 -35.69 3.87 -47.63
C GLN A 24 -34.25 4.42 -47.64
N THR A 25 -33.34 3.67 -48.24
CA THR A 25 -31.96 4.15 -48.45
C THR A 25 -31.91 5.09 -49.64
N LEU A 26 -30.90 5.97 -49.67
CA LEU A 26 -30.69 6.85 -50.82
C LEU A 26 -30.52 6.07 -52.13
N ASP A 27 -29.98 4.85 -52.07
CA ASP A 27 -29.85 3.97 -53.24
C ASP A 27 -31.21 3.48 -53.73
N GLN A 28 -32.12 3.10 -52.82
CA GLN A 28 -33.49 2.70 -53.17
C GLN A 28 -34.30 3.86 -53.75
N ILE A 29 -34.12 5.07 -53.22
CA ILE A 29 -34.79 6.26 -53.71
C ILE A 29 -34.32 6.60 -55.12
N CYS A 30 -33.00 6.67 -55.33
CA CYS A 30 -32.41 6.96 -56.64
C CYS A 30 -32.61 5.85 -57.69
N ALA A 31 -33.02 4.64 -57.28
CA ALA A 31 -33.42 3.56 -58.19
C ALA A 31 -34.87 3.70 -58.71
N THR A 32 -35.67 4.62 -58.15
CA THR A 32 -37.05 4.87 -58.62
C THR A 32 -37.01 5.58 -59.99
N PRO A 33 -37.76 5.11 -61.01
CA PRO A 33 -37.83 5.78 -62.31
C PRO A 33 -38.18 7.26 -62.19
N GLY A 34 -37.44 8.12 -62.89
CA GLY A 34 -37.61 9.57 -62.84
C GLY A 34 -36.80 10.28 -61.73
N TRP A 35 -36.11 9.55 -60.85
CA TRP A 35 -35.23 10.15 -59.84
C TRP A 35 -33.81 10.40 -60.36
N PRO A 36 -33.16 11.51 -59.94
CA PRO A 36 -31.75 11.73 -60.22
C PRO A 36 -30.87 10.68 -59.56
N SER A 37 -29.74 10.37 -60.21
CA SER A 37 -28.76 9.42 -59.67
C SER A 37 -28.19 9.89 -58.32
N ARG A 38 -27.74 8.93 -57.49
CA ARG A 38 -27.12 9.25 -56.18
C ARG A 38 -25.94 10.23 -56.28
N PRO A 39 -25.00 10.10 -57.25
CA PRO A 39 -23.96 11.09 -57.46
C PRO A 39 -24.52 12.49 -57.75
N THR A 40 -25.60 12.58 -58.54
CA THR A 40 -26.28 13.84 -58.86
C THR A 40 -26.89 14.49 -57.62
N ILE A 41 -27.65 13.75 -56.81
CA ILE A 41 -28.22 14.26 -55.55
C ILE A 41 -27.13 14.74 -54.59
N ARG A 42 -26.01 14.01 -54.48
CA ARG A 42 -24.87 14.44 -53.65
C ARG A 42 -24.18 15.69 -54.17
N ALA A 43 -24.08 15.86 -55.49
CA ALA A 43 -23.53 17.06 -56.09
C ALA A 43 -24.46 18.27 -55.86
N TRP A 44 -25.77 18.08 -55.93
CA TRP A 44 -26.77 19.12 -55.68
C TRP A 44 -26.84 19.53 -54.21
N ALA A 45 -26.70 18.59 -53.28
CA ALA A 45 -26.64 18.88 -51.84
C ALA A 45 -25.50 19.83 -51.44
N LYS A 46 -24.42 19.92 -52.24
CA LYS A 46 -23.33 20.87 -52.00
C LYS A 46 -23.69 22.31 -52.39
N LYS A 47 -24.67 22.49 -53.28
CA LYS A 47 -25.04 23.78 -53.89
C LYS A 47 -26.42 24.29 -53.45
N ASN A 48 -27.29 23.41 -52.95
CA ASN A 48 -28.67 23.72 -52.61
C ASN A 48 -28.98 23.25 -51.17
N SER A 49 -29.42 24.17 -50.32
CA SER A 49 -29.73 23.93 -48.90
C SER A 49 -30.90 22.97 -48.72
N TYR A 50 -31.94 23.01 -49.56
CA TYR A 50 -33.13 22.14 -49.43
C TYR A 50 -32.79 20.65 -49.51
N ILE A 51 -31.94 20.25 -50.46
CA ILE A 51 -31.49 18.86 -50.58
C ILE A 51 -30.57 18.47 -49.41
N SER A 52 -29.68 19.37 -49.00
CA SER A 52 -28.80 19.14 -47.85
C SER A 52 -29.60 18.92 -46.56
N GLU A 53 -30.59 19.79 -46.32
CA GLU A 53 -31.49 19.71 -45.17
C GLU A 53 -32.35 18.46 -45.21
N ALA A 54 -32.96 18.11 -46.35
CA ALA A 54 -33.74 16.88 -46.49
C ALA A 54 -32.91 15.61 -46.18
N LEU A 55 -31.66 15.54 -46.65
CA LEU A 55 -30.75 14.43 -46.36
C LEU A 55 -30.37 14.34 -44.88
N VAL A 56 -30.14 15.47 -44.22
CA VAL A 56 -29.78 15.55 -42.79
C VAL A 56 -31.00 15.23 -41.92
N GLN A 57 -32.13 15.87 -42.18
CA GLN A 57 -33.37 15.70 -41.43
C GLN A 57 -33.92 14.29 -41.60
N GLY A 58 -33.92 13.72 -42.81
CA GLY A 58 -34.40 12.35 -43.05
C GLY A 58 -33.55 11.31 -42.32
N ARG A 59 -32.21 11.48 -42.31
CA ARG A 59 -31.30 10.63 -41.52
C ARG A 59 -31.49 10.77 -40.02
N ASN A 60 -31.69 12.00 -39.53
CA ASN A 60 -31.93 12.27 -38.11
C ASN A 60 -33.29 11.73 -37.66
N PHE A 61 -34.31 11.86 -38.49
CA PHE A 61 -35.65 11.31 -38.24
C PHE A 61 -35.63 9.78 -38.23
N ARG A 62 -34.98 9.15 -39.21
CA ARG A 62 -34.75 7.69 -39.21
C ARG A 62 -34.01 7.23 -37.96
N ARG A 63 -32.94 7.93 -37.55
CA ARG A 63 -32.21 7.65 -36.30
C ARG A 63 -33.08 7.78 -35.04
N ARG A 64 -34.12 8.63 -35.06
CA ARG A 64 -35.10 8.75 -33.98
C ARG A 64 -36.15 7.63 -34.03
N ARG A 65 -36.59 7.21 -35.22
CA ARG A 65 -37.63 6.19 -35.45
C ARG A 65 -37.15 4.74 -35.34
N GLU A 66 -35.92 4.42 -35.73
CA GLU A 66 -35.22 3.16 -35.40
C GLU A 66 -34.83 3.08 -33.92
N GLY A 67 -35.31 4.02 -33.10
CA GLY A 67 -34.98 4.15 -31.69
C GLY A 67 -35.37 2.89 -30.95
N TYR A 68 -34.35 2.18 -30.46
CA TYR A 68 -34.42 1.08 -29.52
C TYR A 68 -35.65 1.20 -28.60
N PRO A 69 -36.75 0.47 -28.89
CA PRO A 69 -37.98 0.60 -28.12
C PRO A 69 -37.69 0.19 -26.68
N PHE A 70 -38.29 0.89 -25.73
CA PHE A 70 -38.10 0.56 -24.33
C PHE A 70 -38.78 -0.78 -24.03
N ASP A 71 -37.97 -1.79 -23.74
CA ASP A 71 -38.43 -3.10 -23.31
C ASP A 71 -38.42 -3.14 -21.78
N ALA A 72 -39.61 -3.07 -21.18
CA ALA A 72 -39.77 -3.05 -19.74
C ALA A 72 -39.30 -4.35 -19.06
N ALA A 73 -39.51 -5.50 -19.70
CA ALA A 73 -39.12 -6.79 -19.13
C ALA A 73 -37.59 -6.93 -19.10
N ALA A 74 -36.92 -6.58 -20.20
CA ALA A 74 -35.46 -6.58 -20.27
C ALA A 74 -34.83 -5.51 -19.36
N ALA A 75 -35.47 -4.35 -19.20
CA ALA A 75 -35.07 -3.32 -18.25
C ALA A 75 -35.16 -3.81 -16.80
N GLN A 76 -36.25 -4.47 -16.43
CA GLN A 76 -36.47 -4.98 -15.08
C GLN A 76 -35.51 -6.13 -14.72
N ASP A 77 -35.26 -7.07 -15.64
CA ASP A 77 -34.25 -8.12 -15.44
C ASP A 77 -32.84 -7.54 -15.28
N LEU A 78 -32.49 -6.52 -16.08
CA LEU A 78 -31.22 -5.81 -15.95
C LEU A 78 -31.07 -5.18 -14.56
N LEU A 79 -32.11 -4.50 -14.06
CA LEU A 79 -32.11 -3.90 -12.72
C LEU A 79 -32.00 -4.96 -11.62
N HIS A 80 -32.72 -6.07 -11.74
CA HIS A 80 -32.68 -7.18 -10.79
C HIS A 80 -31.28 -7.80 -10.71
N ARG A 81 -30.66 -8.12 -11.83
CA ARG A 81 -29.29 -8.68 -11.88
C ARG A 81 -28.23 -7.73 -11.35
N ILE A 82 -28.39 -6.44 -11.63
CA ILE A 82 -27.55 -5.43 -11.00
C ILE A 82 -27.73 -5.49 -9.48
N ARG A 83 -28.96 -5.48 -8.95
CA ARG A 83 -29.22 -5.59 -7.50
C ARG A 83 -28.65 -6.87 -6.87
N LEU A 84 -28.56 -7.98 -7.61
CA LEU A 84 -27.88 -9.21 -7.20
C LEU A 84 -26.34 -9.13 -7.21
N GLY A 85 -25.76 -8.02 -7.67
CA GLY A 85 -24.33 -7.74 -7.66
C GLY A 85 -23.60 -8.03 -8.98
N GLU A 86 -24.31 -8.35 -10.06
CA GLU A 86 -23.69 -8.59 -11.36
C GLU A 86 -23.21 -7.26 -12.01
N PRO A 87 -21.97 -7.19 -12.55
CA PRO A 87 -21.44 -5.95 -13.09
C PRO A 87 -22.12 -5.55 -14.40
N LEU A 88 -22.64 -4.32 -14.47
CA LEU A 88 -23.31 -3.77 -15.66
C LEU A 88 -22.50 -3.95 -16.95
N GLY A 89 -21.18 -3.72 -16.93
CA GLY A 89 -20.35 -3.89 -18.12
C GLY A 89 -20.23 -5.33 -18.63
N TRP A 90 -20.44 -6.33 -17.77
CA TRP A 90 -20.52 -7.73 -18.16
C TRP A 90 -21.91 -8.08 -18.70
N LEU A 91 -22.97 -7.61 -18.04
CA LEU A 91 -24.36 -7.77 -18.49
C LEU A 91 -24.58 -7.25 -19.91
N LEU A 92 -24.08 -6.04 -20.24
CA LEU A 92 -24.24 -5.45 -21.58
C LEU A 92 -23.46 -6.19 -22.70
N ARG A 93 -22.61 -7.17 -22.36
CA ARG A 93 -21.83 -7.96 -23.33
C ARG A 93 -22.43 -9.33 -23.64
N GLN A 94 -23.45 -9.75 -22.90
CA GLN A 94 -24.10 -11.03 -23.15
C GLN A 94 -25.01 -10.97 -24.39
N PRO A 95 -25.16 -12.08 -25.13
CA PRO A 95 -26.10 -12.16 -26.25
C PRO A 95 -27.55 -11.94 -25.78
N GLY A 96 -28.35 -11.26 -26.59
CA GLY A 96 -29.74 -10.91 -26.25
C GLY A 96 -29.92 -9.80 -25.22
N ARG A 97 -28.83 -9.16 -24.75
CA ARG A 97 -28.88 -8.05 -23.80
C ARG A 97 -28.84 -6.68 -24.46
N PRO A 98 -29.26 -5.62 -23.76
CA PRO A 98 -29.09 -4.29 -24.29
C PRO A 98 -27.63 -3.90 -24.42
N HIS A 99 -27.24 -3.41 -25.60
CA HIS A 99 -25.94 -2.79 -25.82
C HIS A 99 -25.95 -1.33 -25.36
N ARG A 100 -24.75 -0.76 -25.21
CA ARG A 100 -24.51 0.58 -24.63
C ARG A 100 -25.36 1.70 -25.28
N ARG A 101 -25.56 1.65 -26.61
CA ARG A 101 -26.34 2.66 -27.34
C ARG A 101 -27.84 2.55 -27.04
N MET A 102 -28.36 1.32 -26.93
CA MET A 102 -29.74 1.05 -26.54
C MET A 102 -30.01 1.50 -25.11
N LEU A 103 -29.13 1.15 -24.16
CA LEU A 103 -29.26 1.61 -22.76
C LEU A 103 -29.31 3.14 -22.67
N ASN A 104 -28.47 3.85 -23.42
CA ASN A 104 -28.49 5.31 -23.44
C ASN A 104 -29.74 5.89 -24.11
N ALA A 105 -30.39 5.16 -25.01
CA ALA A 105 -31.68 5.54 -25.58
C ALA A 105 -32.80 5.34 -24.54
N TRP A 106 -32.83 4.19 -23.87
CA TRP A 106 -33.78 3.90 -22.79
C TRP A 106 -33.71 4.91 -21.65
N LYS A 107 -32.50 5.27 -21.20
CA LYS A 107 -32.32 6.32 -20.17
C LYS A 107 -32.85 7.69 -20.57
N ARG A 108 -32.81 8.03 -21.87
CA ARG A 108 -33.33 9.30 -22.39
C ARG A 108 -34.85 9.28 -22.57
N GLN A 109 -35.38 8.12 -22.96
CA GLN A 109 -36.82 7.92 -23.18
C GLN A 109 -37.59 7.79 -21.86
N ASN A 110 -36.99 7.19 -20.83
CA ASN A 110 -37.63 6.89 -19.54
C ASN A 110 -36.77 7.38 -18.37
N PRO A 111 -37.06 8.58 -17.83
CA PRO A 111 -36.37 9.13 -16.65
C PRO A 111 -36.49 8.24 -15.40
N ASP A 112 -37.64 7.61 -15.17
CA ASP A 112 -37.87 6.75 -14.00
C ASP A 112 -36.97 5.51 -14.03
N PHE A 113 -36.86 4.87 -15.20
CA PHE A 113 -35.89 3.79 -15.39
C PHE A 113 -34.45 4.26 -15.16
N ALA A 114 -34.10 5.48 -15.59
CA ALA A 114 -32.78 6.03 -15.33
C ALA A 114 -32.52 6.20 -13.83
N ALA A 115 -33.50 6.69 -13.07
CA ALA A 115 -33.44 6.81 -11.62
C ALA A 115 -33.33 5.44 -10.95
N GLU A 116 -34.14 4.47 -11.35
CA GLU A 116 -34.08 3.09 -10.85
C GLU A 116 -32.74 2.41 -11.15
N LEU A 117 -32.16 2.67 -12.31
CA LEU A 117 -30.85 2.14 -12.69
C LEU A 117 -29.73 2.73 -11.82
N GLU A 118 -29.80 4.02 -11.49
CA GLU A 118 -28.85 4.62 -10.54
C GLU A 118 -29.09 4.12 -9.11
N ALA A 119 -30.34 3.92 -8.68
CA ALA A 119 -30.68 3.33 -7.38
C ALA A 119 -30.21 1.86 -7.28
N ALA A 120 -30.42 1.06 -8.33
CA ALA A 120 -29.95 -0.32 -8.41
C ALA A 120 -28.42 -0.38 -8.36
N LYS A 121 -27.71 0.49 -9.10
CA LYS A 121 -26.25 0.60 -9.00
C LYS A 121 -25.79 1.01 -7.61
N ALA A 122 -26.50 1.93 -6.94
CA ALA A 122 -26.18 2.36 -5.59
C ALA A 122 -26.39 1.23 -4.56
N PHE A 123 -27.46 0.46 -4.70
CA PHE A 123 -27.76 -0.72 -3.89
C PHE A 123 -26.72 -1.84 -4.09
N ALA A 124 -26.35 -2.07 -5.35
CA ALA A 124 -25.49 -3.15 -5.81
C ALA A 124 -23.98 -2.91 -5.69
N ASP A 125 -23.49 -1.93 -4.92
CA ASP A 125 -22.09 -1.51 -5.04
C ASP A 125 -21.12 -2.02 -3.93
N PRO A 126 -20.65 -3.29 -3.98
CA PRO A 126 -19.40 -3.72 -3.35
C PRO A 126 -18.14 -3.12 -4.01
N SER A 127 -18.24 -2.62 -5.25
CA SER A 127 -17.12 -2.11 -6.06
C SER A 127 -16.69 -0.71 -5.63
N ARG A 128 -17.62 0.15 -5.19
CA ARG A 128 -17.39 1.41 -4.47
C ARG A 128 -16.87 1.17 -3.07
N ARG A 129 -17.10 0.02 -2.42
CA ARG A 129 -16.32 -0.33 -1.21
C ARG A 129 -14.85 -0.51 -1.58
N ARG A 130 -14.52 -1.13 -2.71
CA ARG A 130 -13.11 -1.33 -3.15
C ARG A 130 -12.46 -0.07 -3.71
N TYR A 131 -13.13 0.67 -4.59
CA TYR A 131 -12.66 1.92 -5.21
C TYR A 131 -12.76 3.12 -4.26
N GLY A 132 -13.81 3.18 -3.45
CA GLY A 132 -13.99 4.14 -2.35
C GLY A 132 -13.01 3.89 -1.22
N ARG A 133 -12.70 2.63 -0.83
CA ARG A 133 -11.55 2.34 0.04
C ARG A 133 -10.24 2.77 -0.60
N ARG A 134 -10.04 2.56 -1.91
CA ARG A 134 -8.81 3.00 -2.60
C ARG A 134 -8.68 4.53 -2.63
N ARG A 135 -9.76 5.28 -2.83
CA ARG A 135 -9.78 6.76 -2.75
C ARG A 135 -9.70 7.28 -1.31
N ALA A 136 -10.35 6.63 -0.35
CA ALA A 136 -10.25 6.94 1.08
C ALA A 136 -8.83 6.68 1.60
N ARG A 137 -8.19 5.57 1.22
CA ARG A 137 -6.76 5.28 1.50
C ARG A 137 -5.78 6.24 0.80
N LEU A 138 -6.24 7.03 -0.16
CA LEU A 138 -5.46 8.06 -0.84
C LEU A 138 -5.74 9.47 -0.31
N ARG A 139 -6.86 9.67 0.39
CA ARG A 139 -7.18 10.92 1.09
C ARG A 139 -6.51 10.89 2.45
N PHE A 140 -5.90 11.99 2.85
CA PHE A 140 -5.32 12.12 4.18
C PHE A 140 -6.40 11.88 5.25
N ASP A 141 -6.08 11.03 6.21
CA ASP A 141 -6.93 10.63 7.33
C ASP A 141 -6.09 10.70 8.60
N GLN A 142 -6.51 11.53 9.55
CA GLN A 142 -5.74 11.85 10.75
C GLN A 142 -5.59 10.64 11.68
N ASP A 143 -6.65 9.84 11.87
CA ASP A 143 -6.61 8.67 12.76
C ASP A 143 -5.66 7.61 12.20
N VAL A 144 -5.65 7.46 10.88
CA VAL A 144 -4.71 6.56 10.20
C VAL A 144 -3.28 7.10 10.28
N ALA A 145 -3.09 8.42 10.14
CA ALA A 145 -1.79 9.06 10.31
C ALA A 145 -1.23 8.83 11.73
N ASP A 146 -2.05 9.01 12.77
CA ASP A 146 -1.65 8.82 14.16
C ASP A 146 -1.29 7.36 14.46
N ARG A 147 -2.05 6.40 13.91
CA ARG A 147 -1.72 4.97 13.99
C ARG A 147 -0.36 4.65 13.35
N ILE A 148 -0.09 5.23 12.17
CA ILE A 148 1.21 5.08 11.50
C ILE A 148 2.31 5.67 12.38
N MET A 149 2.12 6.88 12.90
CA MET A 149 3.07 7.57 13.76
C MET A 149 3.40 6.76 15.01
N LEU A 150 2.39 6.27 15.73
CA LEU A 150 2.56 5.44 16.91
C LEU A 150 3.33 4.14 16.60
N ALA A 151 2.97 3.46 15.50
CA ALA A 151 3.63 2.23 15.11
C ALA A 151 5.10 2.45 14.73
N VAL A 152 5.40 3.52 13.97
CA VAL A 152 6.77 3.89 13.60
C VAL A 152 7.58 4.27 14.84
N LEU A 153 7.01 5.04 15.78
CA LEU A 153 7.66 5.39 17.05
C LEU A 153 8.03 4.15 17.87
N ARG A 154 7.16 3.13 17.88
CA ARG A 154 7.42 1.83 18.52
C ARG A 154 8.44 0.96 17.78
N GLY A 155 8.86 1.39 16.58
CA GLY A 155 9.90 0.73 15.81
C GLY A 155 9.39 -0.11 14.65
N ALA A 156 8.11 -0.03 14.25
CA ALA A 156 7.67 -0.60 12.98
C ALA A 156 8.36 0.08 11.79
N THR A 157 8.57 -0.64 10.69
CA THR A 157 9.10 -0.09 9.44
C THR A 157 7.98 0.20 8.44
N LEU A 158 8.15 1.18 7.54
CA LEU A 158 7.13 1.44 6.53
C LEU A 158 6.80 0.22 5.64
N PRO A 159 7.78 -0.62 5.23
CA PRO A 159 7.47 -1.85 4.52
C PRO A 159 6.61 -2.83 5.33
N GLU A 160 6.79 -2.91 6.65
CA GLU A 160 5.93 -3.72 7.54
C GLU A 160 4.51 -3.17 7.57
N LEU A 161 4.36 -1.86 7.76
CA LEU A 161 3.06 -1.20 7.77
C LEU A 161 2.34 -1.33 6.43
N GLY A 162 3.08 -1.32 5.32
CA GLY A 162 2.52 -1.52 3.98
C GLY A 162 1.89 -2.90 3.73
N ARG A 163 2.10 -3.88 4.62
CA ARG A 163 1.43 -5.19 4.58
C ARG A 163 0.06 -5.17 5.24
N ASP A 164 -0.22 -4.19 6.11
CA ASP A 164 -1.51 -4.06 6.77
C ASP A 164 -2.55 -3.48 5.78
N PRO A 165 -3.62 -4.23 5.44
CA PRO A 165 -4.63 -3.77 4.50
C PRO A 165 -5.47 -2.59 5.02
N THR A 166 -5.40 -2.27 6.32
CA THR A 166 -6.07 -1.11 6.93
C THR A 166 -5.27 0.19 6.78
N LEU A 167 -3.98 0.10 6.44
CA LEU A 167 -3.08 1.24 6.26
C LEU A 167 -2.98 1.66 4.78
N PRO A 168 -2.54 2.91 4.51
CA PRO A 168 -2.31 3.35 3.14
C PRO A 168 -1.19 2.52 2.50
N SER A 169 -1.32 2.26 1.21
CA SER A 169 -0.24 1.62 0.45
C SER A 169 1.00 2.53 0.41
N PRO A 170 2.21 2.00 0.10
CA PRO A 170 3.41 2.83 0.00
C PRO A 170 3.25 4.04 -0.94
N ILE A 171 2.51 3.86 -2.04
CA ILE A 171 2.18 4.94 -2.99
C ILE A 171 1.25 5.97 -2.36
N GLY A 172 0.24 5.53 -1.58
CA GLY A 172 -0.67 6.43 -0.87
C GLY A 172 0.03 7.23 0.23
N LEU A 173 0.87 6.56 1.02
CA LEU A 173 1.68 7.21 2.05
C LEU A 173 2.63 8.25 1.45
N GLN A 174 3.29 7.93 0.33
CA GLN A 174 4.16 8.90 -0.35
C GLN A 174 3.39 10.11 -0.87
N ARG A 175 2.14 9.93 -1.28
CA ARG A 175 1.27 11.05 -1.68
C ARG A 175 0.86 11.91 -0.49
N TRP A 176 0.54 11.31 0.66
CA TRP A 176 0.24 12.05 1.89
C TRP A 176 1.44 12.91 2.31
N ARG A 177 2.64 12.34 2.32
CA ARG A 177 3.89 13.05 2.63
C ARG A 177 4.16 14.24 1.70
N LYS A 178 3.73 14.17 0.45
CA LYS A 178 3.85 15.29 -0.51
C LYS A 178 2.77 16.35 -0.31
N ALA A 179 1.57 15.95 0.10
CA ALA A 179 0.43 16.84 0.28
C ALA A 179 0.47 17.59 1.61
N ASP A 180 1.06 16.99 2.64
CA ASP A 180 1.18 17.54 3.99
C ASP A 180 2.66 17.50 4.45
N PRO A 181 3.37 18.65 4.37
CA PRO A 181 4.76 18.77 4.82
C PRO A 181 4.94 18.61 6.33
N GLU A 182 3.95 18.97 7.15
CA GLU A 182 4.02 18.86 8.61
C GLU A 182 3.97 17.38 9.02
N PHE A 183 3.04 16.62 8.44
CA PHE A 183 3.00 15.17 8.59
C PHE A 183 4.30 14.50 8.13
N ASP A 184 4.88 14.92 7.00
CA ASP A 184 6.15 14.36 6.55
C ASP A 184 7.32 14.65 7.51
N ALA A 185 7.39 15.87 8.05
CA ALA A 185 8.40 16.26 9.03
C ALA A 185 8.24 15.45 10.34
N ALA A 186 7.00 15.30 10.83
CA ALA A 186 6.68 14.48 11.98
C ALA A 186 7.05 13.01 11.74
N LEU A 187 6.67 12.44 10.60
CA LEU A 187 6.98 11.06 10.23
C LEU A 187 8.48 10.82 10.11
N ARG A 188 9.24 11.75 9.53
CA ARG A 188 10.72 11.69 9.50
C ARG A 188 11.33 11.67 10.90
N SER A 189 10.80 12.49 11.81
CA SER A 189 11.23 12.48 13.22
C SER A 189 10.88 11.17 13.90
N ALA A 190 9.65 10.67 13.75
CA ALA A 190 9.22 9.38 14.27
C ALA A 190 10.11 8.23 13.78
N MET A 191 10.49 8.21 12.50
CA MET A 191 11.42 7.21 11.95
C MET A 191 12.77 7.21 12.66
N LYS A 192 13.31 8.38 13.02
CA LYS A 192 14.57 8.48 13.79
C LYS A 192 14.43 7.86 15.18
N TYR A 193 13.33 8.14 15.88
CA TYR A 193 13.04 7.53 17.18
C TYR A 193 12.78 6.03 17.07
N GLY A 194 12.01 5.59 16.08
CA GLY A 194 11.76 4.18 15.79
C GLY A 194 13.02 3.40 15.46
N HIS A 195 13.98 4.01 14.75
CA HIS A 195 15.30 3.41 14.52
C HIS A 195 16.05 3.18 15.84
N LYS A 196 16.06 4.18 16.74
CA LYS A 196 16.65 4.02 18.08
C LYS A 196 15.92 2.97 18.90
N ALA A 197 14.59 2.91 18.85
CA ALA A 197 13.77 1.90 19.54
C ALA A 197 14.11 0.48 19.07
N ARG A 198 14.18 0.24 17.76
CA ARG A 198 14.66 -1.04 17.19
C ARG A 198 16.08 -1.37 17.62
N GLY A 199 16.97 -0.37 17.64
CA GLY A 199 18.34 -0.53 18.12
C GLY A 199 18.39 -0.98 19.58
N ARG A 200 17.55 -0.39 20.45
CA ARG A 200 17.41 -0.80 21.86
C ARG A 200 16.82 -2.20 22.00
N ALA A 201 15.77 -2.52 21.25
CA ALA A 201 15.14 -3.84 21.26
C ALA A 201 16.11 -4.94 20.81
N ARG A 202 16.87 -4.71 19.73
CA ARG A 202 17.94 -5.62 19.29
C ARG A 202 19.04 -5.74 20.35
N ALA A 203 19.51 -4.63 20.90
CA ALA A 203 20.52 -4.66 21.96
C ALA A 203 20.02 -5.42 23.20
N ALA A 204 18.74 -5.31 23.55
CA ALA A 204 18.11 -6.04 24.65
C ALA A 204 17.99 -7.54 24.34
N ALA A 205 17.59 -7.91 23.12
CA ALA A 205 17.54 -9.29 22.68
C ALA A 205 18.94 -9.95 22.65
N PHE A 206 19.97 -9.21 22.26
CA PHE A 206 21.36 -9.68 22.31
C PHE A 206 21.90 -9.77 23.75
N CYS A 207 21.59 -8.80 24.62
CA CYS A 207 21.88 -8.86 26.05
C CYS A 207 20.79 -9.65 26.80
N SER A 208 20.57 -10.89 26.34
CA SER A 208 19.64 -11.81 26.97
C SER A 208 20.20 -12.35 28.29
N PRO A 209 19.36 -12.79 29.24
CA PRO A 209 19.81 -13.45 30.46
C PRO A 209 20.77 -14.62 30.20
N ARG A 210 20.59 -15.33 29.07
CA ARG A 210 21.47 -16.42 28.65
C ARG A 210 22.89 -15.93 28.35
N ILE A 211 23.02 -14.85 27.56
CA ILE A 211 24.33 -14.26 27.24
C ILE A 211 24.96 -13.63 28.50
N THR A 212 24.16 -12.97 29.35
CA THR A 212 24.65 -12.46 30.64
C THR A 212 25.26 -13.56 31.50
N ARG A 213 24.54 -14.69 31.71
CA ARG A 213 25.08 -15.84 32.45
C ARG A 213 26.33 -16.42 31.83
N ARG A 214 26.40 -16.45 30.49
CA ARG A 214 27.59 -16.94 29.78
C ARG A 214 28.80 -16.04 30.00
N VAL A 215 28.61 -14.71 29.91
CA VAL A 215 29.65 -13.72 30.18
C VAL A 215 30.12 -13.81 31.63
N THR A 216 29.20 -13.81 32.61
CA THR A 216 29.56 -13.87 34.02
C THR A 216 30.29 -15.15 34.38
N ARG A 217 29.83 -16.31 33.90
CA ARG A 217 30.53 -17.59 34.12
C ARG A 217 31.96 -17.54 33.59
N ARG A 218 32.17 -17.03 32.38
CA ARG A 218 33.51 -16.94 31.81
C ARG A 218 34.41 -15.96 32.56
N ILE A 219 33.85 -14.89 33.13
CA ILE A 219 34.58 -13.98 34.02
C ILE A 219 35.02 -14.72 35.27
N VAL A 220 34.14 -15.53 35.89
CA VAL A 220 34.49 -16.39 37.03
C VAL A 220 35.63 -17.35 36.67
N ASP A 221 35.61 -17.92 35.46
CA ASP A 221 36.68 -18.76 34.93
C ASP A 221 37.99 -17.99 34.59
N GLY A 222 38.02 -16.67 34.79
CA GLY A 222 39.21 -15.83 34.61
C GLY A 222 39.28 -15.01 33.31
N ALA A 223 38.27 -15.08 32.44
CA ALA A 223 38.26 -14.31 31.19
C ALA A 223 38.00 -12.82 31.44
N SER A 224 38.67 -11.95 30.67
CA SER A 224 38.33 -10.52 30.61
C SER A 224 37.26 -10.25 29.55
N LEU A 225 36.53 -9.14 29.67
CA LEU A 225 35.60 -8.70 28.61
C LEU A 225 36.31 -8.54 27.24
N ALA A 226 37.58 -8.14 27.26
CA ALA A 226 38.43 -8.05 26.07
C ALA A 226 38.71 -9.41 25.43
N ALA A 227 38.96 -10.45 26.23
CA ALA A 227 39.11 -11.81 25.74
C ALA A 227 37.79 -12.32 25.14
N LEU A 228 36.67 -12.14 25.86
CA LEU A 228 35.35 -12.57 25.39
C LEU A 228 34.96 -11.89 24.09
N GLY A 229 35.22 -10.59 23.93
CA GLY A 229 34.88 -9.86 22.72
C GLY A 229 35.59 -10.32 21.44
N ARG A 230 36.57 -11.24 21.53
CA ARG A 230 37.24 -11.88 20.39
C ARG A 230 36.63 -13.24 20.01
N GLU A 231 35.77 -13.80 20.86
CA GLU A 231 35.14 -15.09 20.60
C GLU A 231 34.02 -14.95 19.53
N PRO A 232 33.92 -15.87 18.55
CA PRO A 232 32.95 -15.76 17.44
C PRO A 232 31.48 -15.71 17.87
N ASP A 233 31.16 -16.27 19.04
CA ASP A 233 29.80 -16.39 19.57
C ASP A 233 29.54 -15.46 20.77
N MET A 234 30.44 -14.51 20.99
CA MET A 234 30.31 -13.46 22.01
C MET A 234 30.00 -12.10 21.38
N PRO A 235 29.30 -11.22 22.10
CA PRO A 235 29.19 -9.82 21.72
C PRO A 235 30.58 -9.18 21.65
N SER A 236 30.77 -8.27 20.69
CA SER A 236 32.04 -7.55 20.56
C SER A 236 32.41 -6.78 21.82
N LEU A 237 33.71 -6.51 22.00
CA LEU A 237 34.23 -5.75 23.14
C LEU A 237 33.48 -4.43 23.36
N PHE A 238 33.24 -3.70 22.27
CA PHE A 238 32.50 -2.43 22.30
C PHE A 238 31.07 -2.62 22.81
N THR A 239 30.42 -3.71 22.43
CA THR A 239 29.04 -4.04 22.85
C THR A 239 28.99 -4.37 24.34
N LEU A 240 29.95 -5.17 24.84
CA LEU A 240 30.05 -5.54 26.25
C LEU A 240 30.25 -4.31 27.14
N TYR A 241 31.22 -3.45 26.85
CA TYR A 241 31.43 -2.22 27.62
C TYR A 241 30.26 -1.23 27.50
N LYS A 242 29.61 -1.16 26.33
CA LYS A 242 28.38 -0.38 26.17
C LYS A 242 27.30 -0.90 27.11
N TRP A 243 27.11 -2.22 27.24
CA TRP A 243 26.15 -2.79 28.18
C TRP A 243 26.51 -2.45 29.63
N VAL A 244 27.76 -2.62 30.05
CA VAL A 244 28.22 -2.19 31.39
C VAL A 244 27.89 -0.72 31.65
N ARG A 245 27.99 0.15 30.63
CA ARG A 245 27.68 1.58 30.76
C ARG A 245 26.19 1.91 30.79
N THR A 246 25.36 1.19 30.03
CA THR A 246 23.95 1.56 29.80
C THR A 246 22.93 0.66 30.49
N ARG A 247 23.36 -0.43 31.13
CA ARG A 247 22.50 -1.46 31.72
C ARG A 247 22.95 -1.81 33.15
N PRO A 248 22.29 -1.24 34.17
CA PRO A 248 22.66 -1.44 35.57
C PRO A 248 22.60 -2.92 36.02
N ASP A 249 21.60 -3.66 35.55
CA ASP A 249 21.44 -5.11 35.80
C ASP A 249 22.67 -5.90 35.34
N PHE A 250 23.10 -5.67 34.09
CA PHE A 250 24.28 -6.33 33.53
C PHE A 250 25.57 -5.88 34.22
N ALA A 251 25.70 -4.59 34.53
CA ALA A 251 26.87 -4.06 35.22
C ALA A 251 27.05 -4.69 36.61
N ALA A 252 25.96 -4.84 37.37
CA ALA A 252 25.96 -5.44 38.69
C ALA A 252 26.31 -6.94 38.65
N GLU A 253 25.81 -7.68 37.65
CA GLU A 253 26.17 -9.08 37.43
C GLU A 253 27.65 -9.27 37.08
N VAL A 254 28.19 -8.41 36.21
CA VAL A 254 29.61 -8.42 35.84
C VAL A 254 30.49 -8.08 37.05
N ALA A 255 30.13 -7.08 37.84
CA ALA A 255 30.86 -6.71 39.05
C ALA A 255 30.86 -7.88 40.07
N ARG A 256 29.70 -8.51 40.31
CA ARG A 256 29.59 -9.72 41.15
C ARG A 256 30.49 -10.85 40.67
N ALA A 257 30.49 -11.12 39.37
CA ALA A 257 31.32 -12.17 38.79
C ALA A 257 32.82 -11.88 38.97
N CYS A 258 33.22 -10.62 38.81
CA CYS A 258 34.58 -10.17 39.05
C CYS A 258 34.99 -10.34 40.52
N GLU A 259 34.14 -9.93 41.47
CA GLU A 259 34.40 -10.10 42.90
C GLU A 259 34.50 -11.57 43.30
N PHE A 260 33.59 -12.39 42.77
CA PHE A 260 33.60 -13.83 43.06
C PHE A 260 34.84 -14.51 42.49
N ARG A 261 35.27 -14.14 41.27
CA ARG A 261 36.55 -14.60 40.71
C ARG A 261 37.71 -14.23 41.61
N ASP A 262 37.76 -12.97 42.06
CA ASP A 262 38.85 -12.48 42.88
C ASP A 262 38.91 -13.19 44.24
N TRP A 263 37.74 -13.42 44.85
CA TRP A 263 37.59 -14.24 46.04
C TRP A 263 38.09 -15.67 45.82
N MET A 264 37.70 -16.32 44.71
CA MET A 264 38.18 -17.66 44.37
C MET A 264 39.70 -17.73 44.18
N ILE A 265 40.30 -16.75 43.51
CA ILE A 265 41.76 -16.70 43.31
C ILE A 265 42.47 -16.59 44.67
N ALA A 266 41.97 -15.73 45.56
CA ALA A 266 42.52 -15.56 46.89
C ALA A 266 42.39 -16.83 47.73
N ASP A 267 41.19 -17.43 47.76
CA ASP A 267 40.90 -18.67 48.50
C ASP A 267 41.78 -19.85 48.02
N GLN A 268 41.89 -20.03 46.70
CA GLN A 268 42.77 -21.05 46.11
C GLN A 268 44.24 -20.81 46.47
N ALA A 269 44.70 -19.56 46.50
CA ALA A 269 46.06 -19.22 46.86
C ALA A 269 46.36 -19.52 48.33
N VAL A 270 45.43 -19.20 49.25
CA VAL A 270 45.54 -19.54 50.67
C VAL A 270 45.57 -21.06 50.86
N ALA A 271 44.60 -21.78 50.28
CA ALA A 271 44.55 -23.24 50.37
C ALA A 271 45.82 -23.91 49.81
N HIS A 272 46.44 -23.33 48.77
CA HIS A 272 47.69 -23.82 48.22
C HIS A 272 48.91 -23.45 49.08
N ALA A 273 48.89 -22.28 49.72
CA ALA A 273 49.93 -21.87 50.67
C ALA A 273 49.90 -22.73 51.94
N ASP A 274 48.73 -23.09 52.46
CA ASP A 274 48.58 -23.96 53.64
C ASP A 274 49.19 -25.35 53.43
N ARG A 275 49.01 -25.93 52.23
CA ARG A 275 49.67 -27.20 51.85
C ARG A 275 51.20 -27.10 51.80
N LEU A 276 51.72 -25.89 51.67
CA LEU A 276 53.14 -25.56 51.63
C LEU A 276 53.65 -25.00 52.97
N ALA A 277 52.91 -25.15 54.08
CA ALA A 277 53.27 -24.55 55.36
C ALA A 277 54.69 -24.90 55.85
N ALA A 278 55.22 -26.07 55.46
CA ALA A 278 56.58 -26.48 55.77
C ALA A 278 57.67 -25.70 55.00
N ASP A 279 57.32 -25.01 53.91
CA ASP A 279 58.21 -24.12 53.14
C ASP A 279 57.59 -22.70 53.04
N PRO A 280 57.91 -21.81 53.99
CA PRO A 280 57.39 -20.45 54.01
C PRO A 280 57.74 -19.62 52.75
N ARG A 281 58.88 -19.92 52.09
CA ARG A 281 59.27 -19.22 50.86
C ARG A 281 58.43 -19.67 49.67
N ALA A 282 58.09 -20.95 49.58
CA ALA A 282 57.15 -21.44 48.57
C ALA A 282 55.73 -20.89 48.80
N ALA A 283 55.24 -20.88 50.04
CA ALA A 283 53.95 -20.30 50.39
C ALA A 283 53.86 -18.80 50.01
N SER A 284 54.89 -18.00 50.36
CA SER A 284 54.94 -16.58 50.01
C SER A 284 54.94 -16.32 48.50
N ARG A 285 55.62 -17.16 47.70
CA ARG A 285 55.60 -17.05 46.23
C ARG A 285 54.21 -17.26 45.64
N VAL A 286 53.45 -18.23 46.14
CA VAL A 286 52.07 -18.51 45.68
C VAL A 286 51.15 -17.33 45.99
N LEU A 287 51.20 -16.81 47.22
CA LEU A 287 50.40 -15.64 47.61
C LEU A 287 50.78 -14.39 46.81
N GLY A 288 52.09 -14.17 46.57
CA GLY A 288 52.58 -13.06 45.75
C GLY A 288 52.14 -13.16 44.28
N ALA A 289 52.13 -14.37 43.71
CA ALA A 289 51.62 -14.60 42.37
C ALA A 289 50.12 -14.29 42.27
N ALA A 290 49.32 -14.75 43.24
CA ALA A 290 47.89 -14.45 43.30
C ALA A 290 47.62 -12.95 43.46
N SER A 291 48.34 -12.26 44.35
CA SER A 291 48.25 -10.80 44.50
C SER A 291 48.57 -10.06 43.20
N LYS A 292 49.58 -10.52 42.45
CA LYS A 292 49.92 -9.95 41.13
C LYS A 292 48.78 -10.16 40.13
N THR A 293 48.20 -11.36 40.07
CA THR A 293 47.08 -11.68 39.17
C THR A 293 45.86 -10.81 39.49
N LEU A 294 45.49 -10.65 40.77
CA LEU A 294 44.40 -9.77 41.19
C LEU A 294 44.65 -8.32 40.79
N GLY A 295 45.88 -7.82 40.95
CA GLY A 295 46.26 -6.47 40.52
C GLY A 295 46.10 -6.23 39.02
N GLN A 296 46.40 -7.22 38.17
CA GLN A 296 46.25 -7.13 36.71
C GLN A 296 44.79 -7.14 36.24
N LEU A 297 43.89 -7.70 37.04
CA LEU A 297 42.48 -7.85 36.73
C LEU A 297 41.61 -6.66 37.18
N ASN A 298 42.23 -5.67 37.84
CA ASN A 298 41.64 -4.40 38.27
C ASN A 298 41.92 -3.33 37.18
N PRO A 299 40.96 -2.48 36.76
CA PRO A 299 39.63 -2.21 37.33
C PRO A 299 38.55 -3.24 36.99
N HIS A 300 37.70 -3.54 37.97
CA HIS A 300 36.47 -4.32 37.75
C HIS A 300 35.45 -3.53 36.92
N PRO A 301 35.05 -4.01 35.74
CA PRO A 301 33.99 -3.38 34.97
C PRO A 301 32.68 -3.38 35.77
N GLY A 302 32.02 -2.22 35.86
CA GLY A 302 30.71 -2.10 36.51
C GLY A 302 30.71 -1.79 38.00
N ALA A 303 31.86 -1.83 38.69
CA ALA A 303 31.95 -1.57 40.14
C ALA A 303 31.38 -0.20 40.58
N ARG A 304 31.57 0.85 39.77
CA ARG A 304 31.08 2.22 40.05
C ARG A 304 29.59 2.45 39.82
N ARG A 305 28.81 1.41 39.49
CA ARG A 305 27.39 1.50 39.08
C ARG A 305 26.48 0.66 39.98
N ARG A 306 27.01 0.20 41.12
CA ARG A 306 26.33 -0.67 42.07
C ARG A 306 25.47 0.10 43.08
N ASP A 307 25.62 1.42 43.11
CA ASP A 307 24.87 2.38 43.94
C ASP A 307 23.79 3.09 43.12
#